data_AF-A0A5C3NVJ5-F1
#
_entry.id   AF-A0A5C3NVJ5-F1
#
_cell.length_a   1.000
_cell.length_b   1.000
_cell.length_c   1.000
_cell.angle_alpha   90.00
_cell.angle_beta   90.00
_cell.angle_gamma   90.00
#
_symmetry.space_group_name_H-M   'P 1'
#
loop_
_entity.id
_entity.type
_entity.pdbx_description
1 polymer ?
#
loop_
_entity_poly.entity_id
_entity_poly.type
_entity_poly.pdbx_seq_one_letter_code
_entity_poly.pdbx_strand_id
1 'polypeptide(L)'
;IEDKRGGDADSMLTEVRVPLKQVDGGDVGFWVDAQDVIEELQKGPSRIDGRAKVYTLRGKYKQFFLRISADGEQVCQSANLKVAPDRTLEVFIEDVGGTV
;
A
#
# COMPACT_ATOMS: atom_id res chain seq x y z
N ILE A 1 -1.06 -3.12 -7.73
CA ILE A 1 -0.07 -3.67 -6.78
C ILE A 1 1.10 -4.16 -7.61
N GLU A 2 2.30 -3.69 -7.32
CA GLU A 2 3.54 -4.22 -7.87
C GLU A 2 4.32 -4.94 -6.78
N ASP A 3 4.48 -6.27 -6.88
CA ASP A 3 5.33 -7.02 -5.96
C ASP A 3 6.73 -7.23 -6.55
N LYS A 4 7.75 -6.66 -5.92
CA LYS A 4 9.14 -6.66 -6.39
C LYS A 4 10.00 -7.73 -5.72
N ARG A 5 9.41 -8.61 -4.91
CA ARG A 5 10.15 -9.66 -4.18
C ARG A 5 10.54 -10.84 -5.07
N GLY A 6 9.88 -11.02 -6.21
CA GLY A 6 10.02 -12.18 -7.11
C GLY A 6 11.00 -12.03 -8.28
N GLY A 7 11.73 -10.91 -8.41
CA GLY A 7 12.63 -10.64 -9.54
C GLY A 7 11.92 -10.11 -10.79
N ASP A 8 10.76 -10.69 -11.14
CA ASP A 8 9.81 -10.11 -12.08
C ASP A 8 8.70 -9.40 -11.31
N ALA A 9 8.43 -8.13 -11.65
CA ALA A 9 7.40 -7.34 -10.99
C ALA A 9 6.03 -7.68 -11.58
N ASP A 10 5.30 -8.58 -10.91
CA ASP A 10 3.92 -8.88 -11.29
C ASP A 10 3.01 -7.69 -10.95
N SER A 11 2.33 -7.18 -11.98
CA SER A 11 1.30 -6.15 -11.83
C SER A 11 -0.05 -6.79 -11.57
N MET A 12 -0.55 -6.61 -10.35
CA MET A 12 -1.82 -7.17 -9.88
C MET A 12 -2.83 -6.06 -9.59
N LEU A 13 -4.12 -6.37 -9.72
CA LEU A 13 -5.24 -5.48 -9.38
C LEU A 13 -6.14 -6.15 -8.36
N THR A 14 -6.60 -5.38 -7.38
CA THR A 14 -7.61 -5.81 -6.41
C THR A 14 -8.49 -4.65 -6.03
N GLU A 15 -9.75 -4.94 -5.73
CA GLU A 15 -10.69 -3.95 -5.23
C GLU A 15 -10.77 -4.05 -3.70
N VAL A 16 -10.85 -2.91 -3.03
CA VAL A 16 -11.08 -2.80 -1.57
C VAL A 16 -12.17 -1.77 -1.29
N ARG A 17 -12.91 -1.95 -0.20
CA ARG A 17 -13.97 -1.03 0.20
C ARG A 17 -13.57 -0.29 1.47
N VAL A 18 -13.18 0.97 1.30
CA VAL A 18 -12.64 1.82 2.37
C VAL A 18 -13.27 3.21 2.32
N PRO A 19 -13.37 3.90 3.46
CA PRO A 19 -13.81 5.30 3.48
C PRO A 19 -12.80 6.19 2.73
N LEU A 20 -13.29 6.99 1.79
CA LEU A 20 -12.48 8.00 1.09
C LEU A 20 -12.89 9.40 1.56
N LYS A 21 -11.89 10.24 1.87
CA LYS A 21 -12.07 11.65 2.14
C LYS A 21 -11.61 12.46 0.92
N GLN A 22 -12.41 13.39 0.42
CA GLN A 22 -11.97 14.26 -0.67
C GLN A 22 -10.78 15.14 -0.21
N VAL A 23 -9.83 15.41 -1.11
CA VAL A 23 -8.71 16.31 -0.81
C VAL A 23 -9.25 17.75 -0.68
N ASP A 24 -8.79 18.47 0.36
CA ASP A 24 -9.17 19.86 0.60
C ASP A 24 -8.46 20.83 -0.39
N GLY A 25 -9.03 22.02 -0.61
CA GLY A 25 -8.30 23.14 -1.21
C GLY A 25 -8.09 23.13 -2.72
N GLY A 26 -8.91 22.40 -3.49
CA GLY A 26 -8.91 22.45 -4.97
C GLY A 26 -7.91 21.50 -5.65
N ASP A 27 -7.16 20.72 -4.87
CA ASP A 27 -6.43 19.56 -5.38
C ASP A 27 -7.42 18.42 -5.70
N VAL A 28 -7.02 17.51 -6.60
CA VAL A 28 -7.87 16.43 -7.10
C VAL A 28 -7.49 15.10 -6.46
N GLY A 29 -8.49 14.24 -6.28
CA GLY A 29 -8.33 12.90 -5.72
C GLY A 29 -8.90 12.77 -4.31
N PHE A 30 -8.43 11.75 -3.60
CA PHE A 30 -8.93 11.40 -2.27
C PHE A 30 -7.78 11.06 -1.31
N TRP A 31 -8.08 11.13 -0.03
CA TRP A 31 -7.30 10.56 1.06
C TRP A 31 -7.99 9.28 1.53
N VAL A 32 -7.18 8.29 1.84
CA VAL A 32 -7.58 7.07 2.53
C VAL A 32 -6.61 6.81 3.67
N ASP A 33 -7.09 6.22 4.77
CA ASP A 33 -6.20 5.75 5.84
C ASP A 33 -5.53 4.44 5.44
N ALA A 34 -4.21 4.38 5.62
CA ALA A 34 -3.43 3.18 5.36
C ALA A 34 -3.92 1.93 6.11
N GLN A 35 -4.41 2.11 7.34
CA GLN A 35 -4.92 1.02 8.16
C GLN A 35 -6.18 0.41 7.56
N ASP A 36 -7.14 1.23 7.10
CA ASP A 36 -8.35 0.76 6.42
C ASP A 36 -8.00 -0.06 5.16
N VAL A 37 -7.01 0.41 4.38
CA VAL A 37 -6.54 -0.29 3.17
C VAL A 37 -5.95 -1.64 3.52
N ILE A 38 -5.06 -1.71 4.51
CA ILE A 38 -4.41 -2.97 4.90
C ILE A 38 -5.41 -3.96 5.51
N GLU A 39 -6.35 -3.49 6.33
CA GLU A 39 -7.38 -4.34 6.92
C GLU A 39 -8.25 -5.00 5.84
N GLU A 40 -8.65 -4.27 4.80
CA GLU A 40 -9.40 -4.84 3.68
C GLU A 40 -8.55 -5.76 2.79
N LEU A 41 -7.31 -5.38 2.47
CA LEU A 41 -6.39 -6.22 1.69
C LEU A 41 -6.13 -7.57 2.37
N GLN A 42 -5.90 -7.57 3.69
CA GLN A 42 -5.59 -8.78 4.46
C GLN A 42 -6.79 -9.74 4.60
N LYS A 43 -8.02 -9.28 4.35
CA LYS A 43 -9.24 -10.14 4.30
C LYS A 43 -9.41 -10.84 2.95
N GLY A 44 -8.80 -10.31 1.89
CA GLY A 44 -9.00 -10.75 0.51
C GLY A 44 -7.95 -11.76 0.01
N PRO A 45 -8.13 -12.26 -1.23
CA PRO A 45 -7.15 -13.14 -1.88
C PRO A 45 -5.83 -12.44 -2.20
N SER A 46 -5.84 -11.11 -2.25
CA SER A 46 -4.66 -10.25 -2.49
C SER A 46 -3.88 -9.96 -1.21
N ARG A 47 -3.96 -10.88 -0.24
CA ARG A 47 -3.26 -10.80 1.04
C ARG A 47 -1.76 -10.66 0.78
N ILE A 48 -1.12 -9.77 1.53
CA ILE A 48 0.34 -9.66 1.49
C ILE A 48 0.90 -10.66 2.51
N ASP A 49 1.40 -11.78 1.99
CA ASP A 49 2.05 -12.82 2.78
C ASP A 49 3.58 -12.68 2.76
N GLY A 50 4.22 -13.18 3.82
CA GLY A 50 5.68 -13.21 3.96
C GLY A 50 6.30 -11.84 4.26
N ARG A 51 7.62 -11.86 4.49
CA ARG A 51 8.39 -10.68 4.85
C ARG A 51 8.23 -9.59 3.77
N ALA A 52 7.87 -8.38 4.18
CA ALA A 52 7.58 -7.29 3.24
C ALA A 52 7.72 -5.89 3.87
N LYS A 53 8.01 -4.90 3.02
CA LYS A 53 7.68 -3.49 3.23
C LYS A 53 6.73 -3.05 2.12
N VAL A 54 5.69 -2.33 2.48
CA VAL A 54 4.68 -1.83 1.55
C VAL A 54 4.67 -0.32 1.57
N TYR A 55 4.66 0.27 0.38
CA TYR A 55 4.67 1.72 0.22
C TYR A 55 3.83 2.17 -0.96
N THR A 56 3.48 3.45 -0.95
CA THR A 56 3.02 4.19 -2.12
C THR A 56 4.01 5.31 -2.43
N LEU A 57 3.94 5.88 -3.64
CA LEU A 57 4.78 7.01 -4.02
C LEU A 57 4.06 8.33 -3.72
N ARG A 58 4.76 9.23 -3.03
CA ARG A 58 4.34 10.62 -2.85
C ARG A 58 5.34 11.54 -3.54
N GLY A 59 5.11 11.79 -4.82
CA GLY A 59 6.14 12.35 -5.71
C GLY A 59 7.31 11.38 -5.81
N LYS A 60 8.53 11.84 -5.50
CA LYS A 60 9.74 11.00 -5.53
C LYS A 60 9.97 10.15 -4.27
N TYR A 61 9.15 10.32 -3.23
CA TYR A 61 9.39 9.71 -1.92
C TYR A 61 8.54 8.43 -1.76
N LYS A 62 9.16 7.38 -1.22
CA LYS A 62 8.44 6.20 -0.74
C LYS A 62 7.79 6.51 0.60
N GLN A 63 6.46 6.47 0.65
CA GLN A 63 5.69 6.54 1.88
C GLN A 63 5.38 5.11 2.32
N PHE A 64 6.23 4.54 3.17
CA PHE A 64 6.00 3.23 3.77
C PHE A 64 4.86 3.31 4.79
N PHE A 65 3.99 2.32 4.77
CA PHE A 65 2.84 2.28 5.69
C PHE A 65 2.59 0.90 6.30
N LEU A 66 3.13 -0.18 5.72
CA LEU A 66 3.11 -1.52 6.32
C LEU A 66 4.49 -2.15 6.29
N ARG A 67 4.85 -2.84 7.39
CA ARG A 67 5.95 -3.79 7.45
C ARG A 67 5.44 -5.13 7.96
N ILE A 68 5.83 -6.21 7.30
CA ILE A 68 5.59 -7.58 7.72
C ILE A 68 6.95 -8.24 8.01
N SER A 69 7.13 -8.74 9.22
CA SER A 69 8.34 -9.48 9.63
C SER A 69 8.33 -10.92 9.11
N ALA A 70 9.45 -11.63 9.31
CA ALA A 70 9.60 -13.00 8.81
C ALA A 70 8.69 -14.02 9.51
N ASP A 71 8.29 -13.74 10.75
CA ASP A 71 7.32 -14.50 11.54
C ASP A 71 5.86 -14.09 11.27
N GLY A 72 5.64 -13.14 10.35
CA GLY A 72 4.31 -12.70 9.94
C GLY A 72 3.68 -11.63 10.84
N GLU A 73 4.41 -11.10 11.83
CA GLU A 73 3.94 -9.93 12.58
C GLU A 73 3.84 -8.71 11.64
N GLN A 74 2.70 -8.03 11.68
CA GLN A 74 2.41 -6.89 10.85
C GLN A 74 2.35 -5.61 11.69
N VAL A 75 3.12 -4.61 11.26
CA VAL A 75 3.10 -3.26 11.83
C VAL A 75 2.63 -2.31 10.73
N CYS A 76 1.36 -1.89 10.83
CA CYS A 76 0.78 -0.85 10.01
C CYS A 76 0.62 0.42 10.85
N GLN A 77 1.05 1.56 10.32
CA GLN A 77 0.79 2.85 10.93
C GLN A 77 -0.29 3.58 10.13
N SER A 78 -1.27 4.17 10.82
CA SER A 78 -2.23 5.07 10.19
C SER A 78 -1.47 6.21 9.49
N ALA A 79 -1.84 6.45 8.23
CA ALA A 79 -1.25 7.47 7.39
C ALA A 79 -2.21 7.80 6.25
N ASN A 80 -2.27 9.08 5.87
CA ASN A 80 -3.02 9.50 4.69
C ASN A 80 -2.30 9.06 3.41
N LEU A 81 -2.90 8.16 2.65
CA LEU A 81 -2.45 7.75 1.32
C LEU A 81 -3.24 8.53 0.27
N LYS A 82 -2.55 9.11 -0.72
CA LYS A 82 -3.22 9.86 -1.79
C LYS A 82 -3.74 8.87 -2.83
N VAL A 83 -5.05 8.90 -3.06
CA VAL A 83 -5.75 8.12 -4.09
C VAL A 83 -6.01 9.04 -5.28
N ALA A 84 -5.77 8.52 -6.48
CA ALA A 84 -5.99 9.26 -7.72
C ALA A 84 -7.49 9.55 -7.95
N PRO A 85 -7.83 10.54 -8.80
CA PRO A 85 -9.23 10.91 -9.07
C PRO A 85 -10.09 9.78 -9.65
N ASP A 86 -9.47 8.81 -10.32
CA ASP A 86 -10.11 7.59 -10.84
C ASP A 86 -10.30 6.50 -9.75
N ARG A 87 -10.02 6.84 -8.49
CA ARG A 87 -10.12 5.96 -7.31
C ARG A 87 -9.13 4.79 -7.33
N THR A 88 -7.99 4.96 -8.00
CA THR A 88 -6.89 4.00 -7.96
C THR A 88 -5.82 4.42 -6.95
N LEU A 89 -5.23 3.44 -6.27
CA LEU A 89 -4.07 3.60 -5.40
C LEU A 89 -3.00 2.63 -5.85
N GLU A 90 -1.85 3.18 -6.24
CA GLU A 90 -0.69 2.37 -6.58
C GLU A 90 0.07 1.99 -5.31
N VAL A 91 0.34 0.69 -5.18
CA VAL A 91 0.97 0.07 -4.02
C VAL A 91 2.12 -0.80 -4.50
N PHE A 92 3.26 -0.64 -3.85
CA PHE A 92 4.48 -1.38 -4.14
C PHE A 92 4.88 -2.20 -2.93
N ILE A 93 5.36 -3.41 -3.20
CA ILE A 93 5.85 -4.34 -2.19
C ILE A 93 7.32 -4.61 -2.49
N GLU A 94 8.17 -4.48 -1.48
CA GLU A 94 9.58 -4.83 -1.56
C GLU A 94 9.97 -5.69 -0.37
N ASP A 95 11.11 -6.37 -0.48
CA ASP A 95 11.67 -7.08 0.65
C ASP A 95 12.16 -6.10 1.73
N VAL A 96 12.19 -6.54 2.98
CA VAL A 96 12.63 -5.74 4.13
C VAL A 96 14.13 -5.38 4.03
N GLY A 97 14.89 -6.04 3.14
CA GLY A 97 16.31 -5.81 2.89
C GLY A 97 16.59 -4.80 1.77
N GLY A 98 17.32 -3.74 2.10
CA GLY A 98 18.24 -3.09 1.16
C GLY A 98 19.66 -3.54 1.53
N THR A 99 20.35 -4.16 0.57
CA THR A 99 21.79 -4.57 0.47
C THR A 99 22.69 -4.25 1.68
N VAL A 100 23.47 -5.20 2.19
CA VAL A 100 24.42 -6.09 1.47
C VAL A 100 24.25 -7.56 1.82
#